data_AF-A0A6J4FI21-F1
#
_entry.id   AF-A0A6J4FI21-F1
#
_cell.length_a   1.000
_cell.length_b   1.000
_cell.length_c   1.000
_cell.angle_alpha   90.00
_cell.angle_beta   90.00
_cell.angle_gamma   90.00
#
_symmetry.space_group_name_H-M   'P 1'
#
loop_
_entity.id
_entity.type
_entity.pdbx_description
1 polymer ?
#
loop_
_entity_poly.entity_id
_entity_poly.type
_entity_poly.pdbx_seq_one_letter_code
_entity_poly.pdbx_strand_id
1 'polypeptide(L)'
;MSTGGRTPLDQLRRALPDVFDLFICSASYETRSKAAPMSLPPDTVGRVLVCANDDVQGAGKAHAAEIANHFGQRATRVRLSKSNPVGIADAMMANIGTVAEGGRPVRCVVDISTFTHEALLILLRVLQFTLPANSEVTYVYTPAKEYDPGTPTEAKWLSRGLGGVRSVLGYSGTWLPSRKIHLIVLVGFESDRARKLVEAYEPDALSLGIGCVGPLSATLEDVRKVFYQEIAEAFPQYSDFEFTPGDPFAVRDVLLAHIDKFPGHNTVIAPMNTKISTIGAAMAAFEREDVQLTYGSAGIYNTDNYSVAEDHCMVFTIPSFPV
;
A
#
# COMPACT_ATOMS: atom_id res chain seq x y z
N MET A 1 0.53 -21.31 3.35
CA MET A 1 0.27 -20.09 2.55
C MET A 1 1.59 -19.72 1.89
N SER A 2 1.65 -19.56 0.57
CA SER A 2 2.92 -19.29 -0.12
C SER A 2 3.34 -17.85 0.11
N THR A 3 4.46 -17.64 0.79
CA THR A 3 5.18 -16.37 0.74
C THR A 3 5.60 -16.14 -0.71
N GLY A 4 5.24 -14.98 -1.26
CA GLY A 4 5.39 -14.70 -2.68
C GLY A 4 6.85 -14.71 -3.10
N GLY A 5 7.25 -15.74 -3.84
CA GLY A 5 8.54 -15.78 -4.52
C GLY A 5 8.63 -14.69 -5.59
N ARG A 6 9.86 -14.35 -6.01
CA ARG A 6 10.06 -13.47 -7.15
C ARG A 6 9.55 -14.16 -8.42
N THR A 7 8.61 -13.53 -9.11
CA THR A 7 8.05 -14.00 -10.38
C THR A 7 8.48 -13.02 -11.49
N PRO A 8 9.30 -13.44 -12.46
CA PRO A 8 9.60 -12.64 -13.64
C PRO A 8 8.31 -12.12 -14.32
N LEU A 9 8.29 -10.87 -14.77
CA LEU A 9 7.07 -10.26 -15.33
C LEU A 9 6.54 -11.00 -16.56
N ASP A 10 7.41 -11.59 -17.38
CA ASP A 10 7.05 -12.44 -18.52
C ASP A 10 6.40 -13.77 -18.11
N GLN A 11 6.55 -14.17 -16.85
CA GLN A 11 5.95 -15.35 -16.25
C GLN A 11 4.75 -15.03 -15.34
N LEU A 12 4.40 -13.75 -15.18
CA LEU A 12 3.31 -13.31 -14.29
C LEU A 12 2.01 -14.10 -14.54
N ARG A 13 1.63 -14.30 -15.81
CA ARG A 13 0.40 -15.04 -16.12
C ARG A 13 0.40 -16.44 -15.52
N ARG A 14 1.53 -17.15 -15.49
CA ARG A 14 1.63 -18.51 -14.94
C ARG A 14 1.53 -18.55 -13.42
N ALA A 15 1.83 -17.44 -12.74
CA ALA A 15 1.73 -17.31 -11.29
C ALA A 15 0.33 -16.89 -10.82
N LEU A 16 -0.57 -16.53 -11.74
CA LEU A 16 -1.95 -16.13 -11.45
C LEU A 16 -2.94 -17.26 -11.72
N PRO A 17 -4.15 -17.20 -11.13
CA PRO A 17 -5.24 -18.12 -11.46
C PRO A 17 -5.53 -18.17 -12.96
N ASP A 18 -5.98 -19.33 -13.45
CA ASP A 18 -6.19 -19.52 -14.89
C ASP A 18 -7.21 -18.57 -15.51
N VAL A 19 -8.23 -18.25 -14.73
CA VAL A 19 -9.24 -17.24 -15.04
C VAL A 19 -9.52 -16.52 -13.73
N PHE A 20 -9.57 -15.19 -13.78
CA PHE A 20 -10.00 -14.36 -12.67
C PHE A 20 -11.09 -13.40 -13.13
N ASP A 21 -12.08 -13.20 -12.25
CA ASP A 21 -13.28 -12.41 -12.53
C ASP A 21 -12.98 -10.92 -12.59
N LEU A 22 -12.03 -10.48 -11.75
CA LEU A 22 -11.73 -9.08 -11.50
C LEU A 22 -10.23 -8.83 -11.43
N PHE A 23 -9.73 -7.87 -12.21
CA PHE A 23 -8.40 -7.29 -12.03
C PHE A 23 -8.53 -5.83 -11.63
N ILE A 24 -7.80 -5.42 -10.60
CA ILE A 24 -7.76 -4.04 -10.12
C ILE A 24 -6.32 -3.56 -10.17
N CYS A 25 -6.07 -2.44 -10.83
CA CYS A 25 -4.75 -1.82 -10.86
C CYS A 25 -4.86 -0.30 -10.67
N SER A 26 -3.76 0.33 -10.26
CA SER A 26 -3.66 1.79 -10.18
C SER A 26 -2.77 2.30 -11.31
N ALA A 27 -3.27 3.27 -12.07
CA ALA A 27 -2.49 4.05 -13.01
C ALA A 27 -1.91 5.27 -12.29
N SER A 28 -0.58 5.35 -12.30
CA SER A 28 0.22 6.42 -11.68
C SER A 28 1.18 7.00 -12.72
N TYR A 29 1.85 8.11 -12.41
CA TYR A 29 2.95 8.64 -13.23
C TYR A 29 4.14 7.66 -13.32
N GLU A 30 4.27 6.72 -12.39
CA GLU A 30 5.29 5.68 -12.41
C GLU A 30 5.05 4.67 -13.55
N THR A 31 6.09 4.32 -14.29
CA THR A 31 6.05 3.24 -15.32
C THR A 31 5.72 1.88 -14.72
N ARG A 32 6.02 1.68 -13.42
CA ARG A 32 5.59 0.52 -12.61
C ARG A 32 4.10 0.23 -12.71
N SER A 33 3.26 1.24 -12.89
CA SER A 33 1.81 1.07 -13.06
C SER A 33 1.41 0.29 -14.30
N LYS A 34 2.30 0.16 -15.29
CA LYS A 34 2.08 -0.59 -16.52
C LYS A 34 2.69 -2.00 -16.48
N ALA A 35 3.60 -2.27 -15.54
CA ALA A 35 4.39 -3.50 -15.52
C ALA A 35 3.52 -4.76 -15.49
N ALA A 36 2.67 -4.91 -14.47
CA ALA A 36 1.79 -6.06 -14.39
C ALA A 36 0.63 -6.01 -15.42
N PRO A 37 -0.12 -4.89 -15.57
CA PRO A 37 -1.26 -4.85 -16.50
C PRO A 37 -0.90 -5.17 -17.95
N MET A 38 0.23 -4.67 -18.45
CA MET A 38 0.63 -4.87 -19.86
C MET A 38 1.23 -6.25 -20.11
N SER A 39 1.64 -6.98 -19.07
CA SER A 39 2.10 -8.37 -19.16
C SER A 39 0.98 -9.40 -19.19
N LEU A 40 -0.28 -8.98 -18.94
CA LEU A 40 -1.44 -9.88 -18.92
C LEU A 40 -2.14 -9.89 -20.27
N PRO A 41 -2.47 -11.08 -20.83
CA PRO A 41 -3.32 -11.18 -22.01
C PRO A 41 -4.75 -10.66 -21.72
N PRO A 42 -5.33 -9.80 -22.59
CA PRO A 42 -6.63 -9.19 -22.33
C PRO A 42 -7.81 -10.16 -22.13
N ASP A 43 -7.70 -11.37 -22.65
CA ASP A 43 -8.70 -12.43 -22.62
C ASP A 43 -8.70 -13.26 -21.33
N THR A 44 -7.69 -13.07 -20.46
CA THR A 44 -7.55 -13.84 -19.20
C THR A 44 -8.40 -13.31 -18.04
N VAL A 45 -9.04 -12.16 -18.24
CA VAL A 45 -9.75 -11.40 -17.20
C VAL A 45 -11.21 -11.17 -17.58
N GLY A 46 -12.13 -11.32 -16.62
CA GLY A 46 -13.53 -10.95 -16.78
C GLY A 46 -13.71 -9.44 -16.92
N ARG A 47 -13.32 -8.70 -15.88
CA ARG A 47 -13.39 -7.24 -15.83
C ARG A 47 -12.13 -6.62 -15.24
N VAL A 48 -11.74 -5.45 -15.74
CA VAL A 48 -10.58 -4.68 -15.28
C VAL A 48 -11.03 -3.34 -14.73
N LEU A 49 -10.62 -3.01 -13.51
CA LEU A 49 -10.79 -1.70 -12.90
C LEU A 49 -9.45 -0.96 -12.94
N VAL A 50 -9.37 0.07 -13.77
CA VAL A 50 -8.18 0.94 -13.87
C VAL A 50 -8.41 2.16 -12.98
N CYS A 51 -7.93 2.07 -11.75
CA CYS A 51 -8.00 3.16 -10.78
C CYS A 51 -7.02 4.28 -11.17
N ALA A 52 -7.48 5.52 -11.28
CA ALA A 52 -6.63 6.64 -11.62
C ALA A 52 -7.04 7.89 -10.83
N ASN A 53 -6.09 8.57 -10.21
CA ASN A 53 -6.34 9.85 -9.55
C ASN A 53 -6.60 10.94 -10.62
N ASP A 54 -7.73 11.64 -10.55
CA ASP A 54 -8.03 12.73 -11.50
C ASP A 54 -7.09 13.93 -11.30
N ASP A 55 -6.61 14.10 -10.07
CA ASP A 55 -5.60 15.06 -9.62
C ASP A 55 -4.15 14.56 -9.85
N VAL A 56 -3.95 13.49 -10.62
CA VAL A 56 -2.61 12.97 -10.93
C VAL A 56 -1.82 13.97 -11.80
N GLN A 57 -0.61 14.28 -11.36
CA GLN A 57 0.40 15.00 -12.15
C GLN A 57 1.19 14.00 -13.02
N GLY A 58 1.87 14.49 -14.06
CA GLY A 58 2.71 13.68 -14.94
C GLY A 58 1.94 12.67 -15.81
N ALA A 59 2.58 11.53 -16.10
CA ALA A 59 2.12 10.55 -17.10
C ALA A 59 0.89 9.70 -16.69
N GLY A 60 0.35 9.87 -15.48
CA GLY A 60 -0.68 8.97 -14.94
C GLY A 60 -1.95 8.85 -15.78
N LYS A 61 -2.40 9.96 -16.41
CA LYS A 61 -3.57 9.95 -17.31
C LYS A 61 -3.30 9.17 -18.60
N ALA A 62 -2.07 9.27 -19.14
CA ALA A 62 -1.67 8.54 -20.32
C ALA A 62 -1.57 7.03 -20.02
N HIS A 63 -0.93 6.66 -18.90
CA HIS A 63 -0.88 5.26 -18.46
C HIS A 63 -2.27 4.66 -18.23
N ALA A 64 -3.20 5.40 -17.64
CA ALA A 64 -4.58 4.94 -17.48
C ALA A 64 -5.26 4.65 -18.83
N ALA A 65 -5.02 5.50 -19.84
CA ALA A 65 -5.56 5.31 -21.18
C ALA A 65 -4.90 4.12 -21.90
N GLU A 66 -3.59 3.97 -21.81
CA GLU A 66 -2.85 2.82 -22.37
C GLU A 66 -3.37 1.49 -21.80
N ILE A 67 -3.49 1.39 -20.46
CA ILE A 67 -4.01 0.19 -19.80
C ILE A 67 -5.46 -0.07 -20.19
N ALA A 68 -6.31 0.97 -20.22
CA ALA A 68 -7.71 0.79 -20.63
C ALA A 68 -7.83 0.32 -22.09
N ASN A 69 -7.00 0.86 -22.99
CA ASN A 69 -6.97 0.46 -24.40
C ASN A 69 -6.51 -0.99 -24.56
N HIS A 70 -5.51 -1.43 -23.77
CA HIS A 70 -5.03 -2.82 -23.78
C HIS A 70 -6.14 -3.83 -23.47
N PHE A 71 -6.99 -3.54 -22.50
CA PHE A 71 -8.09 -4.43 -22.11
C PHE A 71 -9.42 -4.17 -22.84
N GLY A 72 -9.52 -3.07 -23.59
CA GLY A 72 -10.69 -2.71 -24.40
C GLY A 72 -11.98 -2.65 -23.58
N GLN A 73 -13.03 -3.33 -24.05
CA GLN A 73 -14.36 -3.31 -23.43
C GLN A 73 -14.42 -3.94 -22.03
N ARG A 74 -13.35 -4.65 -21.60
CA ARG A 74 -13.26 -5.20 -20.24
C ARG A 74 -12.80 -4.16 -19.23
N ALA A 75 -12.21 -3.06 -19.68
CA ALA A 75 -11.69 -2.01 -18.81
C ALA A 75 -12.79 -1.01 -18.41
N THR A 76 -12.88 -0.75 -17.13
CA THR A 76 -13.61 0.40 -16.58
C THR A 76 -12.61 1.29 -15.85
N ARG A 77 -12.57 2.57 -16.22
CA ARG A 77 -11.76 3.56 -15.51
C ARG A 77 -12.48 3.98 -14.24
N VAL A 78 -11.84 3.77 -13.09
CA VAL A 78 -12.35 4.20 -11.77
C VAL A 78 -11.61 5.47 -11.38
N ARG A 79 -12.35 6.58 -11.26
CA ARG A 79 -11.78 7.90 -10.95
C ARG A 79 -11.61 8.04 -9.44
N LEU A 80 -10.39 8.33 -9.02
CA LEU A 80 -10.03 8.56 -7.62
C LEU A 80 -9.66 10.02 -7.41
N SER A 81 -9.69 10.48 -6.17
CA SER A 81 -9.23 11.82 -5.81
C SER A 81 -8.57 11.82 -4.44
N LYS A 82 -7.31 12.27 -4.36
CA LYS A 82 -6.56 12.30 -3.09
C LYS A 82 -7.15 13.24 -2.03
N SER A 83 -7.98 14.19 -2.46
CA SER A 83 -8.69 15.13 -1.58
C SER A 83 -10.08 14.65 -1.16
N ASN A 84 -10.61 13.57 -1.77
CA ASN A 84 -11.92 13.02 -1.43
C ASN A 84 -11.84 11.49 -1.16
N PRO A 85 -11.35 11.08 0.03
CA PRO A 85 -11.29 9.66 0.42
C PRO A 85 -12.65 8.95 0.41
N VAL A 86 -13.74 9.66 0.72
CA VAL A 86 -15.10 9.09 0.64
C VAL A 86 -15.46 8.77 -0.80
N GLY A 87 -15.18 9.68 -1.74
CA GLY A 87 -15.37 9.43 -3.17
C GLY A 87 -14.54 8.26 -3.70
N ILE A 88 -13.34 8.02 -3.15
CA ILE A 88 -12.54 6.81 -3.47
C ILE A 88 -13.33 5.55 -3.07
N ALA A 89 -13.83 5.50 -1.84
CA ALA A 89 -14.60 4.36 -1.35
C ALA A 89 -15.89 4.15 -2.16
N ASP A 90 -16.67 5.19 -2.41
CA ASP A 90 -17.91 5.11 -3.21
C ASP A 90 -17.65 4.57 -4.61
N ALA A 91 -16.61 5.10 -5.29
CA ALA A 91 -16.23 4.66 -6.62
C ALA A 91 -15.77 3.18 -6.64
N MET A 92 -14.99 2.77 -5.65
CA MET A 92 -14.56 1.37 -5.52
C MET A 92 -15.72 0.44 -5.18
N MET A 93 -16.57 0.78 -4.21
CA MET A 93 -17.74 -0.02 -3.82
C MET A 93 -18.71 -0.19 -4.98
N ALA A 94 -19.02 0.88 -5.71
CA ALA A 94 -19.92 0.80 -6.86
C ALA A 94 -19.36 -0.16 -7.93
N ASN A 95 -18.08 -0.03 -8.28
CA ASN A 95 -17.51 -0.84 -9.36
C ASN A 95 -17.23 -2.29 -8.94
N ILE A 96 -16.74 -2.52 -7.72
CA ILE A 96 -16.50 -3.87 -7.20
C ILE A 96 -17.83 -4.59 -6.92
N GLY A 97 -18.82 -3.87 -6.39
CA GLY A 97 -20.16 -4.36 -6.09
C GLY A 97 -20.83 -4.98 -7.31
N THR A 98 -20.75 -4.32 -8.48
CA THR A 98 -21.31 -4.88 -9.72
C THR A 98 -20.69 -6.21 -10.17
N VAL A 99 -19.46 -6.53 -9.74
CA VAL A 99 -18.82 -7.83 -10.04
C VAL A 99 -19.18 -8.88 -8.99
N ALA A 100 -19.39 -8.45 -7.75
CA ALA A 100 -19.83 -9.27 -6.63
C ALA A 100 -21.34 -9.57 -6.62
N GLU A 101 -22.12 -8.94 -7.50
CA GLU A 101 -23.56 -9.17 -7.65
C GLU A 101 -23.89 -10.66 -7.81
N GLY A 102 -24.91 -11.11 -7.07
CA GLY A 102 -25.33 -12.51 -7.04
C GLY A 102 -24.61 -13.39 -6.01
N GLY A 103 -23.65 -12.85 -5.25
CA GLY A 103 -23.08 -13.52 -4.07
C GLY A 103 -22.15 -14.71 -4.37
N ARG A 104 -21.79 -14.92 -5.65
CA ARG A 104 -20.82 -15.96 -6.04
C ARG A 104 -19.40 -15.54 -5.63
N PRO A 105 -18.55 -16.47 -5.16
CA PRO A 105 -17.15 -16.16 -4.89
C PRO A 105 -16.44 -15.55 -6.11
N VAL A 106 -15.66 -14.51 -5.86
CA VAL A 106 -14.92 -13.76 -6.88
C VAL A 106 -13.44 -14.13 -6.78
N ARG A 107 -12.80 -14.46 -7.90
CA ARG A 107 -11.33 -14.51 -7.99
C ARG A 107 -10.83 -13.14 -8.41
N CYS A 108 -10.26 -12.41 -7.47
CA CYS A 108 -9.79 -11.04 -7.65
C CYS A 108 -8.26 -11.01 -7.68
N VAL A 109 -7.70 -10.31 -8.66
CA VAL A 109 -6.28 -9.98 -8.72
C VAL A 109 -6.10 -8.48 -8.54
N VAL A 110 -5.19 -8.06 -7.67
CA VAL A 110 -4.93 -6.64 -7.39
C VAL A 110 -3.46 -6.33 -7.60
N ASP A 111 -3.15 -5.49 -8.60
CA ASP A 111 -1.82 -4.88 -8.71
C ASP A 111 -1.72 -3.67 -7.77
N ILE A 112 -0.99 -3.87 -6.67
CA ILE A 112 -0.84 -2.86 -5.61
C ILE A 112 0.32 -1.88 -5.86
N SER A 113 1.10 -2.07 -6.93
CA SER A 113 2.42 -1.46 -7.13
C SER A 113 2.45 0.06 -6.95
N THR A 114 1.43 0.76 -7.47
CA THR A 114 1.40 2.23 -7.52
C THR A 114 0.17 2.87 -6.88
N PHE A 115 -0.62 2.10 -6.11
CA PHE A 115 -1.65 2.70 -5.27
C PHE A 115 -0.99 3.62 -4.23
N THR A 116 -1.60 4.77 -3.92
CA THR A 116 -1.23 5.50 -2.70
C THR A 116 -1.52 4.60 -1.48
N HIS A 117 -0.80 4.79 -0.37
CA HIS A 117 -1.06 3.97 0.83
C HIS A 117 -2.51 4.10 1.30
N GLU A 118 -3.06 5.31 1.29
CA GLU A 118 -4.47 5.55 1.61
C GLU A 118 -5.44 4.85 0.66
N ALA A 119 -5.27 4.98 -0.66
CA ALA A 119 -6.17 4.34 -1.61
C ALA A 119 -6.07 2.81 -1.54
N LEU A 120 -4.89 2.26 -1.28
CA LEU A 120 -4.71 0.83 -1.02
C LEU A 120 -5.47 0.39 0.23
N LEU A 121 -5.32 1.11 1.35
CA LEU A 121 -6.02 0.77 2.59
C LEU A 121 -7.54 0.84 2.43
N ILE A 122 -8.05 1.89 1.77
CA ILE A 122 -9.48 2.00 1.42
C ILE A 122 -9.91 0.83 0.56
N LEU A 123 -9.15 0.48 -0.48
CA LEU A 123 -9.43 -0.68 -1.32
C LEU A 123 -9.51 -1.98 -0.51
N LEU A 124 -8.56 -2.22 0.40
CA LEU A 124 -8.57 -3.42 1.25
C LEU A 124 -9.84 -3.50 2.11
N ARG A 125 -10.29 -2.36 2.66
CA ARG A 125 -11.54 -2.31 3.44
C ARG A 125 -12.77 -2.51 2.56
N VAL A 126 -12.79 -1.93 1.36
CA VAL A 126 -13.87 -2.13 0.39
C VAL A 126 -13.94 -3.60 -0.04
N LEU A 127 -12.80 -4.24 -0.31
CA LEU A 127 -12.74 -5.66 -0.67
C LEU A 127 -13.29 -6.54 0.45
N GLN A 128 -12.93 -6.26 1.71
CA GLN A 128 -13.46 -6.97 2.88
C GLN A 128 -14.98 -6.84 3.00
N PHE A 129 -15.55 -5.66 2.74
CA PHE A 129 -17.01 -5.44 2.84
C PHE A 129 -17.80 -5.93 1.63
N THR A 130 -17.22 -5.88 0.44
CA THR A 130 -17.98 -6.02 -0.82
C THR A 130 -17.85 -7.41 -1.42
N LEU A 131 -16.71 -8.08 -1.26
CA LEU A 131 -16.52 -9.40 -1.84
C LEU A 131 -17.30 -10.46 -1.05
N PRO A 132 -17.99 -11.41 -1.72
CA PRO A 132 -18.65 -12.51 -1.03
C PRO A 132 -17.68 -13.38 -0.25
N ALA A 133 -18.16 -14.07 0.78
CA ALA A 133 -17.39 -15.05 1.52
C ALA A 133 -16.76 -16.10 0.58
N ASN A 134 -15.55 -16.55 0.91
CA ASN A 134 -14.74 -17.47 0.10
C ASN A 134 -14.21 -16.89 -1.24
N SER A 135 -14.35 -15.58 -1.47
CA SER A 135 -13.60 -14.92 -2.54
C SER A 135 -12.10 -15.01 -2.28
N GLU A 136 -11.32 -15.11 -3.35
CA GLU A 136 -9.86 -15.16 -3.26
C GLU A 136 -9.29 -13.85 -3.78
N VAL A 137 -8.34 -13.26 -3.05
CA VAL A 137 -7.63 -12.06 -3.50
C VAL A 137 -6.15 -12.38 -3.62
N THR A 138 -5.67 -12.36 -4.86
CA THR A 138 -4.25 -12.47 -5.21
C THR A 138 -3.68 -11.08 -5.45
N TYR A 139 -2.59 -10.74 -4.77
CA TYR A 139 -1.91 -9.46 -4.92
C TYR A 139 -0.68 -9.62 -5.79
N VAL A 140 -0.45 -8.62 -6.64
CA VAL A 140 0.75 -8.47 -7.46
C VAL A 140 1.44 -7.18 -7.04
N TYR A 141 2.72 -7.26 -6.73
CA TYR A 141 3.55 -6.10 -6.40
C TYR A 141 4.84 -6.11 -7.19
N THR A 142 5.00 -5.15 -8.10
CA THR A 142 6.25 -4.89 -8.81
C THR A 142 7.10 -3.92 -7.99
N PRO A 143 8.21 -4.38 -7.39
CA PRO A 143 9.08 -3.50 -6.61
C PRO A 143 9.68 -2.38 -7.46
N ALA A 144 10.13 -1.32 -6.79
CA ALA A 144 11.03 -0.37 -7.42
C ALA A 144 12.45 -0.96 -7.38
N LYS A 145 13.12 -0.97 -8.53
CA LYS A 145 14.55 -1.27 -8.66
C LYS A 145 15.38 -0.19 -8.01
N GLU A 146 14.99 1.06 -8.26
CA GLU A 146 15.59 2.24 -7.66
C GLU A 146 14.53 3.34 -7.52
N TYR A 147 14.68 4.14 -6.45
CA TYR A 147 13.92 5.36 -6.19
C TYR A 147 14.83 6.57 -6.46
N ASP A 148 14.34 7.61 -7.15
CA ASP A 148 15.13 8.78 -7.55
C ASP A 148 16.48 8.40 -8.21
N PRO A 149 16.44 7.69 -9.36
CA PRO A 149 17.63 7.13 -9.98
C PRO A 149 18.62 8.22 -10.39
N GLY A 150 19.91 7.94 -10.18
CA GLY A 150 21.00 8.87 -10.45
C GLY A 150 21.25 9.94 -9.36
N THR A 151 20.43 9.98 -8.31
CA THR A 151 20.62 10.87 -7.14
C THR A 151 21.32 10.13 -5.99
N PRO A 152 22.36 10.70 -5.34
CA PRO A 152 22.99 10.14 -4.13
C PRO A 152 21.99 9.89 -3.00
N THR A 153 22.21 8.85 -2.19
CA THR A 153 21.27 8.38 -1.14
C THR A 153 20.72 9.50 -0.26
N GLU A 154 21.61 10.34 0.26
CA GLU A 154 21.30 11.48 1.15
C GLU A 154 20.54 12.63 0.46
N ALA A 155 20.55 12.67 -0.88
CA ALA A 155 19.85 13.67 -1.67
C ALA A 155 18.55 13.13 -2.30
N LYS A 156 18.30 11.81 -2.20
CA LYS A 156 17.10 11.18 -2.77
C LYS A 156 15.86 11.78 -2.14
N TRP A 157 14.89 12.14 -2.96
CA TRP A 157 13.61 12.63 -2.47
C TRP A 157 12.44 12.15 -3.34
N LEU A 158 11.39 11.67 -2.69
CA LEU A 158 10.20 11.12 -3.35
C LEU A 158 9.00 12.04 -3.21
N SER A 159 8.88 12.66 -2.04
CA SER A 159 7.91 13.69 -1.77
C SER A 159 8.47 14.75 -0.83
N ARG A 160 7.84 15.92 -0.82
CA ARG A 160 8.15 17.01 0.12
C ARG A 160 6.88 17.61 0.69
N GLY A 161 6.99 18.05 1.94
CA GLY A 161 5.89 18.68 2.64
C GLY A 161 4.83 17.68 3.10
N LEU A 162 4.08 18.11 4.09
CA LEU A 162 2.92 17.39 4.62
C LEU A 162 1.71 18.27 4.35
N GLY A 163 0.75 17.74 3.59
CA GLY A 163 -0.54 18.40 3.38
C GLY A 163 -1.37 18.34 4.66
N GLY A 164 -2.06 17.24 4.88
CA GLY A 164 -2.75 16.95 6.14
C GLY A 164 -2.49 15.55 6.65
N VAL A 165 -2.72 15.37 7.95
CA VAL A 165 -2.73 14.07 8.62
C VAL A 165 -4.18 13.72 8.92
N ARG A 166 -4.58 12.50 8.58
CA ARG A 166 -5.95 12.03 8.83
C ARG A 166 -5.97 10.52 9.05
N SER A 167 -6.98 10.07 9.79
CA SER A 167 -7.36 8.67 9.79
C SER A 167 -7.79 8.23 8.39
N VAL A 168 -7.38 7.03 8.01
CA VAL A 168 -7.80 6.42 6.76
C VAL A 168 -9.22 5.90 6.91
N LEU A 169 -10.07 6.16 5.91
CA LEU A 169 -11.45 5.71 5.92
C LEU A 169 -11.55 4.20 6.10
N GLY A 170 -12.33 3.78 7.10
CA GLY A 170 -12.45 2.38 7.51
C GLY A 170 -11.41 1.92 8.54
N TYR A 171 -10.55 2.81 9.06
CA TYR A 171 -9.53 2.47 10.06
C TYR A 171 -9.40 3.60 11.10
N SER A 172 -10.53 4.03 11.67
CA SER A 172 -10.56 5.06 12.71
C SER A 172 -10.00 4.58 14.05
N GLY A 173 -10.00 3.26 14.28
CA GLY A 173 -9.77 2.70 15.60
C GLY A 173 -10.90 3.05 16.57
N THR A 174 -10.86 2.45 17.75
CA THR A 174 -11.71 2.79 18.89
C THR A 174 -10.91 3.70 19.83
N TRP A 175 -11.27 4.98 19.82
CA TRP A 175 -10.54 6.01 20.57
C TRP A 175 -11.10 6.21 21.97
N LEU A 176 -10.21 6.21 22.97
CA LEU A 176 -10.55 6.52 24.35
C LEU A 176 -9.85 7.82 24.77
N PRO A 177 -10.58 8.93 25.00
CA PRO A 177 -9.98 10.23 25.33
C PRO A 177 -9.09 10.24 26.58
N SER A 178 -9.29 9.29 27.50
CA SER A 178 -8.47 9.14 28.70
C SER A 178 -7.13 8.45 28.45
N ARG A 179 -6.92 7.88 27.27
CA ARG A 179 -5.69 7.16 26.89
C ARG A 179 -4.75 8.08 26.13
N LYS A 180 -3.46 7.87 26.39
CA LYS A 180 -2.34 8.49 25.71
C LYS A 180 -2.16 7.97 24.29
N ILE A 181 -1.47 8.69 23.41
CA ILE A 181 -1.26 8.26 22.03
C ILE A 181 0.04 7.46 21.90
N HIS A 182 -0.06 6.27 21.30
CA HIS A 182 1.10 5.51 20.83
C HIS A 182 1.11 5.54 19.30
N LEU A 183 2.11 6.21 18.73
CA LEU A 183 2.32 6.27 17.29
C LEU A 183 3.37 5.24 16.88
N ILE A 184 2.99 4.35 15.96
CA ILE A 184 3.86 3.38 15.31
C ILE A 184 4.10 3.84 13.87
N VAL A 185 5.36 4.03 13.47
CA VAL A 185 5.74 4.39 12.10
C VAL A 185 6.53 3.24 11.48
N LEU A 186 5.99 2.64 10.41
CA LEU A 186 6.76 1.72 9.57
C LEU A 186 7.62 2.56 8.62
N VAL A 187 8.90 2.74 8.94
CA VAL A 187 9.75 3.72 8.27
C VAL A 187 10.10 3.26 6.86
N GLY A 188 9.80 4.09 5.85
CA GLY A 188 10.22 3.90 4.46
C GLY A 188 11.23 4.95 4.00
N PHE A 189 11.13 5.34 2.73
CA PHE A 189 12.08 6.26 2.07
C PHE A 189 11.67 7.75 2.14
N GLU A 190 10.77 8.12 3.07
CA GLU A 190 10.15 9.46 3.13
C GLU A 190 10.27 10.05 4.54
N SER A 191 11.51 10.30 5.00
CA SER A 191 11.83 10.76 6.36
C SER A 191 11.20 12.12 6.70
N ASP A 192 11.25 13.12 5.81
CA ASP A 192 10.64 14.44 6.04
C ASP A 192 9.13 14.31 6.33
N ARG A 193 8.43 13.46 5.58
CA ARG A 193 7.00 13.22 5.77
C ARG A 193 6.73 12.47 7.08
N ALA A 194 7.57 11.50 7.41
CA ALA A 194 7.47 10.77 8.67
C ALA A 194 7.70 11.70 9.87
N ARG A 195 8.72 12.56 9.79
CA ARG A 195 9.04 13.54 10.84
C ARG A 195 7.88 14.49 11.10
N LYS A 196 7.34 15.09 10.04
CA LYS A 196 6.17 15.97 10.15
C LYS A 196 4.92 15.25 10.65
N LEU A 197 4.77 13.96 10.35
CA LEU A 197 3.68 13.15 10.89
C LEU A 197 3.83 12.94 12.40
N VAL A 198 5.04 12.64 12.88
CA VAL A 198 5.33 12.54 14.32
C VAL A 198 5.10 13.89 15.01
N GLU A 199 5.59 14.99 14.43
CA GLU A 199 5.34 16.36 14.91
C GLU A 199 3.85 16.70 14.98
N ALA A 200 3.04 16.25 14.01
CA ALA A 200 1.61 16.54 13.99
C ALA A 200 0.79 15.73 15.02
N TYR A 201 1.27 14.53 15.41
CA TYR A 201 0.60 13.69 16.40
C TYR A 201 1.04 13.98 17.84
N GLU A 202 2.25 14.51 18.04
CA GLU A 202 2.88 14.71 19.36
C GLU A 202 2.66 13.52 20.30
N PRO A 203 3.04 12.29 19.90
CA PRO A 203 2.64 11.09 20.63
C PRO A 203 3.34 10.97 21.98
N ASP A 204 2.65 10.41 22.97
CA ASP A 204 3.24 10.08 24.27
C ASP A 204 4.24 8.92 24.18
N ALA A 205 4.04 8.02 23.21
CA ALA A 205 4.94 6.93 22.90
C ALA A 205 5.16 6.86 21.38
N LEU A 206 6.43 6.82 20.96
CA LEU A 206 6.81 6.63 19.56
C LEU A 206 7.42 5.23 19.39
N SER A 207 7.03 4.54 18.34
CA SER A 207 7.72 3.33 17.89
C SER A 207 8.09 3.40 16.42
N LEU A 208 9.33 3.05 16.11
CA LEU A 208 9.87 3.06 14.76
C LEU A 208 10.14 1.63 14.31
N GLY A 209 9.42 1.18 13.29
CA GLY A 209 9.66 -0.10 12.64
C GLY A 209 10.68 0.06 11.51
N ILE A 210 11.75 -0.75 11.51
CA ILE A 210 12.70 -0.86 10.40
C ILE A 210 12.45 -2.13 9.59
N GLY A 211 12.31 -1.97 8.27
CA GLY A 211 12.07 -3.09 7.37
C GLY A 211 13.38 -3.79 6.98
N CYS A 212 13.66 -4.94 7.59
CA CYS A 212 14.80 -5.79 7.30
C CYS A 212 14.46 -6.72 6.13
N VAL A 213 15.08 -6.46 4.98
CA VAL A 213 15.20 -7.49 3.94
C VAL A 213 16.43 -8.31 4.35
N GLY A 214 16.39 -9.63 4.27
CA GLY A 214 17.64 -10.40 4.41
C GLY A 214 18.73 -9.93 3.43
N PRO A 215 19.91 -10.56 3.40
CA PRO A 215 21.16 -10.05 2.76
C PRO A 215 21.13 -9.81 1.23
N LEU A 216 19.96 -9.87 0.59
CA LEU A 216 19.73 -9.92 -0.86
C LEU A 216 19.51 -8.56 -1.54
N SER A 217 19.52 -7.43 -0.80
CA SER A 217 19.51 -6.08 -1.39
C SER A 217 20.17 -5.06 -0.46
N ALA A 218 21.49 -5.18 -0.31
CA ALA A 218 22.28 -4.30 0.56
C ALA A 218 22.02 -2.80 0.26
N THR A 219 21.90 -2.42 -1.01
CA THR A 219 21.75 -0.99 -1.39
C THR A 219 20.43 -0.37 -0.91
N LEU A 220 19.27 -1.03 -1.10
CA LEU A 220 18.00 -0.48 -0.62
C LEU A 220 17.86 -0.59 0.91
N GLU A 221 18.53 -1.56 1.52
CA GLU A 221 18.61 -1.69 2.97
C GLU A 221 19.43 -0.56 3.59
N ASP A 222 20.60 -0.24 3.02
CA ASP A 222 21.46 0.86 3.45
C ASP A 222 20.75 2.21 3.34
N VAL A 223 20.05 2.43 2.22
CA VAL A 223 19.22 3.63 2.04
C VAL A 223 18.14 3.72 3.12
N ARG A 224 17.44 2.63 3.45
CA ARG A 224 16.42 2.65 4.52
C ARG A 224 17.03 2.91 5.88
N LYS A 225 18.22 2.40 6.17
CA LYS A 225 18.93 2.68 7.42
C LYS A 225 19.23 4.16 7.57
N VAL A 226 19.63 4.85 6.49
CA VAL A 226 19.81 6.31 6.49
C VAL A 226 18.51 7.03 6.83
N PHE A 227 17.41 6.75 6.11
CA PHE A 227 16.12 7.39 6.39
C PHE A 227 15.56 7.07 7.79
N TYR A 228 15.83 5.88 8.31
CA TYR A 228 15.51 5.50 9.68
C TYR A 228 16.32 6.30 10.70
N GLN A 229 17.63 6.42 10.49
CA GLN A 229 18.52 7.20 11.36
C GLN A 229 18.10 8.67 11.42
N GLU A 230 17.71 9.28 10.30
CA GLU A 230 17.22 10.66 10.26
C GLU A 230 16.00 10.90 11.18
N ILE A 231 15.08 9.93 11.27
CA ILE A 231 13.91 10.02 12.16
C ILE A 231 14.31 9.75 13.60
N ALA A 232 15.13 8.72 13.84
CA ALA A 232 15.59 8.34 15.17
C ALA A 232 16.42 9.44 15.85
N GLU A 233 17.24 10.17 15.08
CA GLU A 233 18.00 11.33 15.55
C GLU A 233 17.10 12.53 15.86
N ALA A 234 16.03 12.73 15.08
CA ALA A 234 15.06 13.80 15.32
C ALA A 234 14.20 13.55 16.58
N PHE A 235 13.94 12.29 16.93
CA PHE A 235 13.14 11.90 18.08
C PHE A 235 13.87 10.85 18.93
N PRO A 236 14.71 11.25 19.89
CA PRO A 236 15.56 10.31 20.64
C PRO A 236 14.79 9.41 21.61
N GLN A 237 13.51 9.68 21.89
CA GLN A 237 12.66 8.85 22.75
C GLN A 237 11.71 8.01 21.89
N TYR A 238 12.15 6.79 21.57
CA TYR A 238 11.36 5.84 20.79
C TYR A 238 11.65 4.40 21.22
N SER A 239 10.76 3.49 20.83
CA SER A 239 11.04 2.04 20.84
C SER A 239 11.16 1.53 19.43
N ASP A 240 12.12 0.67 19.16
CA ASP A 240 12.35 0.08 17.85
C ASP A 240 11.80 -1.35 17.75
N PHE A 241 11.58 -1.77 16.51
CA PHE A 241 11.34 -3.16 16.16
C PHE A 241 11.69 -3.41 14.69
N GLU A 242 12.03 -4.65 14.38
CA GLU A 242 12.30 -5.07 13.02
C GLU A 242 11.10 -5.82 12.42
N PHE A 243 10.88 -5.68 11.12
CA PHE A 243 9.87 -6.44 10.41
C PHE A 243 10.35 -6.86 9.01
N THR A 244 9.71 -7.88 8.43
CA THR A 244 10.00 -8.33 7.06
C THR A 244 9.07 -7.63 6.05
N PRO A 245 9.52 -6.61 5.30
CA PRO A 245 8.64 -5.77 4.48
C PRO A 245 8.02 -6.50 3.26
N GLY A 246 8.48 -7.71 2.96
CA GLY A 246 7.98 -8.55 1.86
C GLY A 246 6.97 -9.62 2.27
N ASP A 247 6.62 -9.71 3.56
CA ASP A 247 5.66 -10.69 4.08
C ASP A 247 4.57 -9.97 4.90
N PRO A 248 3.33 -9.87 4.40
CA PRO A 248 2.27 -9.15 5.10
C PRO A 248 1.83 -9.86 6.40
N PHE A 249 1.94 -11.19 6.48
CA PHE A 249 1.59 -11.94 7.70
C PHE A 249 2.63 -11.70 8.79
N ALA A 250 3.92 -11.77 8.44
CA ALA A 250 4.99 -11.47 9.38
C ALA A 250 4.90 -10.01 9.90
N VAL A 251 4.55 -9.06 9.03
CA VAL A 251 4.33 -7.66 9.43
C VAL A 251 3.15 -7.55 10.41
N ARG A 252 2.03 -8.20 10.12
CA ARG A 252 0.88 -8.25 11.03
C ARG A 252 1.28 -8.77 12.40
N ASP A 253 1.93 -9.93 12.45
CA ASP A 253 2.26 -10.62 13.70
C ASP A 253 3.19 -9.79 14.58
N VAL A 254 4.21 -9.16 13.96
CA VAL A 254 5.12 -8.24 14.65
C VAL A 254 4.38 -7.00 15.16
N LEU A 255 3.48 -6.42 14.37
CA LEU A 255 2.69 -5.25 14.79
C LEU A 255 1.81 -5.60 15.99
N LEU A 256 1.06 -6.70 15.94
CA LEU A 256 0.20 -7.14 17.06
C LEU A 256 1.01 -7.36 18.33
N ALA A 257 2.13 -8.09 18.23
CA ALA A 257 3.02 -8.31 19.37
C ALA A 257 3.64 -7.02 19.91
N HIS A 258 3.88 -6.02 19.06
CA HIS A 258 4.43 -4.74 19.48
C HIS A 258 3.38 -3.84 20.15
N ILE A 259 2.14 -3.84 19.62
CA ILE A 259 1.00 -3.10 20.20
C ILE A 259 0.75 -3.55 21.64
N ASP A 260 0.82 -4.85 21.91
CA ASP A 260 0.57 -5.41 23.24
C ASP A 260 1.60 -4.98 24.30
N LYS A 261 2.75 -4.44 23.89
CA LYS A 261 3.74 -3.85 24.82
C LYS A 261 3.33 -2.47 25.35
N PHE A 262 2.33 -1.83 24.74
CA PHE A 262 1.85 -0.49 25.10
C PHE A 262 0.38 -0.51 25.55
N PRO A 263 0.02 -1.34 26.55
CA PRO A 263 -1.37 -1.41 27.00
C PRO A 263 -1.84 -0.04 27.50
N GLY A 264 -3.10 0.29 27.23
CA GLY A 264 -3.69 1.55 27.69
C GLY A 264 -3.36 2.79 26.85
N HIS A 265 -2.76 2.63 25.67
CA HIS A 265 -2.65 3.70 24.67
C HIS A 265 -3.75 3.59 23.61
N ASN A 266 -4.05 4.71 22.94
CA ASN A 266 -4.69 4.72 21.64
C ASN A 266 -3.60 4.47 20.60
N THR A 267 -3.70 3.35 19.89
CA THR A 267 -2.70 2.93 18.90
C THR A 267 -2.99 3.55 17.54
N VAL A 268 -2.00 4.25 16.99
CA VAL A 268 -2.03 4.81 15.64
C VAL A 268 -0.86 4.23 14.85
N ILE A 269 -1.12 3.69 13.66
CA ILE A 269 -0.09 3.15 12.77
C ILE A 269 -0.01 3.97 11.49
N ALA A 270 1.18 4.44 11.16
CA ALA A 270 1.53 5.06 9.88
C ALA A 270 2.34 4.06 9.02
N PRO A 271 1.71 3.31 8.09
CA PRO A 271 2.39 2.31 7.26
C PRO A 271 3.15 2.97 6.09
N MET A 272 4.29 3.60 6.37
CA MET A 272 5.04 4.43 5.42
C MET A 272 6.15 3.67 4.66
N ASN A 273 6.19 2.33 4.71
CA ASN A 273 7.17 1.49 4.03
C ASN A 273 6.58 0.88 2.73
N THR A 274 6.72 -0.42 2.47
CA THR A 274 6.22 -1.05 1.24
C THR A 274 4.70 -1.18 1.22
N LYS A 275 4.11 -1.38 0.03
CA LYS A 275 2.70 -1.72 -0.13
C LYS A 275 2.33 -3.05 0.51
N ILE A 276 3.26 -4.00 0.53
CA ILE A 276 3.08 -5.28 1.23
C ILE A 276 3.00 -5.06 2.75
N SER A 277 3.89 -4.25 3.34
CA SER A 277 3.79 -3.91 4.77
C SER A 277 2.54 -3.11 5.12
N THR A 278 1.98 -2.36 4.16
CA THR A 278 0.67 -1.68 4.31
C THR A 278 -0.47 -2.68 4.43
N ILE A 279 -0.43 -3.77 3.66
CA ILE A 279 -1.40 -4.86 3.80
C ILE A 279 -1.24 -5.52 5.17
N GLY A 280 -0.01 -5.76 5.64
CA GLY A 280 0.21 -6.29 6.99
C GLY A 280 -0.35 -5.38 8.11
N ALA A 281 -0.21 -4.07 7.97
CA ALA A 281 -0.83 -3.10 8.89
C ALA A 281 -2.36 -3.12 8.82
N ALA A 282 -2.94 -3.25 7.62
CA ALA A 282 -4.38 -3.43 7.45
C ALA A 282 -4.88 -4.71 8.14
N MET A 283 -4.15 -5.81 8.00
CA MET A 283 -4.47 -7.08 8.66
C MET A 283 -4.45 -6.96 10.18
N ALA A 284 -3.48 -6.24 10.75
CA ALA A 284 -3.44 -6.00 12.18
C ALA A 284 -4.67 -5.19 12.64
N ALA A 285 -5.09 -4.19 11.87
CA ALA A 285 -6.28 -3.39 12.14
C ALA A 285 -7.62 -4.10 11.84
N PHE A 286 -7.59 -5.21 11.08
CA PHE A 286 -8.76 -6.09 10.94
C PHE A 286 -8.92 -6.98 12.18
N GLU A 287 -7.82 -7.42 12.80
CA GLU A 287 -7.85 -8.23 14.02
C GLU A 287 -8.03 -7.39 15.31
N ARG A 288 -7.80 -6.07 15.22
CA ARG A 288 -7.86 -5.13 16.35
C ARG A 288 -8.62 -3.86 15.97
N GLU A 289 -9.90 -3.80 16.34
CA GLU A 289 -10.77 -2.62 16.11
C GLU A 289 -10.32 -1.36 16.86
N ASP A 290 -9.43 -1.49 17.86
CA ASP A 290 -8.83 -0.36 18.59
C ASP A 290 -7.65 0.28 17.85
N VAL A 291 -7.18 -0.31 16.74
CA VAL A 291 -6.07 0.21 15.94
C VAL A 291 -6.57 1.21 14.89
N GLN A 292 -6.00 2.42 14.94
CA GLN A 292 -6.18 3.44 13.90
C GLN A 292 -5.07 3.32 12.85
N LEU A 293 -5.43 3.38 11.56
CA LEU A 293 -4.44 3.64 10.50
C LEU A 293 -4.51 5.09 10.06
N THR A 294 -3.35 5.72 9.92
CA THR A 294 -3.22 7.12 9.53
C THR A 294 -2.47 7.28 8.22
N TYR A 295 -2.78 8.36 7.50
CA TYR A 295 -2.07 8.77 6.32
C TYR A 295 -1.69 10.25 6.41
N GLY A 296 -0.41 10.54 6.15
CA GLY A 296 0.07 11.88 5.90
C GLY A 296 0.16 12.12 4.40
N SER A 297 -0.68 12.99 3.84
CA SER A 297 -0.65 13.29 2.41
C SER A 297 0.61 14.09 2.08
N ALA A 298 1.36 13.71 1.05
CA ALA A 298 2.46 14.54 0.56
C ALA A 298 1.95 15.84 -0.09
N GLY A 299 2.70 16.93 0.07
CA GLY A 299 2.42 18.20 -0.60
C GLY A 299 2.78 18.17 -2.09
N ILE A 300 3.97 17.67 -2.41
CA ILE A 300 4.45 17.50 -3.79
C ILE A 300 5.19 16.17 -3.95
N TYR A 301 5.23 15.63 -5.17
CA TYR A 301 5.94 14.41 -5.54
C TYR A 301 7.01 14.69 -6.59
N ASN A 302 8.11 13.94 -6.56
CA ASN A 302 9.12 13.92 -7.62
C ASN A 302 8.63 13.11 -8.82
N THR A 303 7.63 13.60 -9.55
CA THR A 303 6.92 12.81 -10.58
C THR A 303 7.80 12.39 -11.74
N ASP A 304 8.85 13.16 -12.04
CA ASP A 304 9.68 12.97 -13.22
C ASP A 304 10.77 11.91 -12.99
N ASN A 305 11.21 11.74 -11.74
CA ASN A 305 12.27 10.79 -11.38
C ASN A 305 11.87 9.85 -10.24
N TYR A 306 10.57 9.60 -9.99
CA TYR A 306 10.13 8.93 -8.76
C TYR A 306 10.75 7.54 -8.54
N SER A 307 10.61 6.63 -9.52
CA SER A 307 11.09 5.25 -9.40
C SER A 307 11.25 4.56 -10.76
N VAL A 308 12.06 3.51 -10.78
CA VAL A 308 12.21 2.56 -11.90
C VAL A 308 11.69 1.19 -11.47
N ALA A 309 10.95 0.52 -12.34
CA ALA A 309 10.43 -0.82 -12.07
C ALA A 309 11.53 -1.88 -12.06
N GLU A 310 11.38 -2.90 -11.21
CA GLU A 310 12.05 -4.19 -11.42
C GLU A 310 11.45 -4.96 -12.61
N ASP A 311 12.18 -5.97 -13.07
CA ASP A 311 11.77 -6.93 -14.10
C ASP A 311 10.95 -8.13 -13.56
N HIS A 312 10.70 -8.14 -12.25
CA HIS A 312 9.93 -9.15 -11.55
C HIS A 312 8.88 -8.52 -10.64
N CYS A 313 7.92 -9.34 -10.24
CA CYS A 313 6.88 -9.01 -9.28
C CYS A 313 6.86 -10.05 -8.15
N MET A 314 6.21 -9.70 -7.06
CA MET A 314 5.83 -10.61 -5.98
C MET A 314 4.36 -10.93 -6.13
N VAL A 315 4.02 -12.22 -6.10
CA VAL A 315 2.63 -12.70 -6.18
C VAL A 315 2.30 -13.47 -4.91
N PHE A 316 1.23 -13.09 -4.23
CA PHE A 316 0.77 -13.78 -3.03
C PHE A 316 -0.75 -13.69 -2.89
N THR A 317 -1.37 -14.76 -2.41
CA THR A 317 -2.79 -14.78 -2.07
C THR A 317 -2.97 -14.56 -0.58
N ILE A 318 -3.95 -13.75 -0.22
CA ILE A 318 -4.47 -13.67 1.15
C ILE A 318 -5.90 -14.24 1.12
N PRO A 319 -6.28 -15.14 2.05
CA PRO A 319 -7.67 -15.53 2.22
C PRO A 319 -8.54 -14.29 2.41
N SER A 320 -9.77 -14.27 1.91
CA SER A 320 -10.69 -13.15 2.16
C SER A 320 -10.66 -12.77 3.64
N PHE A 321 -10.34 -11.51 3.92
CA PHE A 321 -10.23 -11.01 5.29
C PHE A 321 -11.55 -11.34 6.03
N PRO A 322 -11.51 -12.03 7.18
CA PRO A 322 -12.71 -12.20 7.98
C PRO A 322 -13.24 -10.81 8.36
N VAL A 323 -14.57 -10.66 8.32
CA VAL A 323 -15.28 -9.53 8.95
C VAL A 323 -15.53 -9.88 10.40
#